data_AF-A0A9E5LCK2-F1
#
_entry.id   AF-A0A9E5LCK2-F1
#
_cell.length_a   1.000
_cell.length_b   1.000
_cell.length_c   1.000
_cell.angle_alpha   90.00
_cell.angle_beta   90.00
_cell.angle_gamma   90.00
#
_symmetry.space_group_name_H-M   'P 1'
#
loop_
_entity.id
_entity.type
_entity.pdbx_description
1 polymer ?
#
loop_
_entity_poly.entity_id
_entity_poly.type
_entity_poly.pdbx_seq_one_letter_code
_entity_poly.pdbx_strand_id
1 'polypeptide(L)'
;EADARAGFAALYQAEGFDIDAHAPAETVLFPEITGTLDVPEITTACWGILKKDPRDLMCSNARMVVRRKGADSPAVLACTLLAYDPQFELGPTLRDADRDVRLNHPHCAKFCVLGGASCSG
;
A
#
# COMPACT_ATOMS: atom_id res chain seq x y z
N GLU A 1 -8.06 14.22 8.42
CA GLU A 1 -8.50 13.96 7.03
C GLU A 1 -8.99 15.22 6.33
N ALA A 2 -9.94 15.99 6.90
CA ALA A 2 -10.49 17.19 6.25
C ALA A 2 -9.42 18.20 5.77
N ASP A 3 -8.41 18.49 6.60
CA ASP A 3 -7.32 19.41 6.22
C ASP A 3 -6.49 18.87 5.05
N ALA A 4 -6.24 17.57 5.02
CA ALA A 4 -5.51 16.92 3.93
C ALA A 4 -6.31 16.99 2.61
N ARG A 5 -7.63 16.73 2.67
CA ARG A 5 -8.54 16.88 1.52
C ARG A 5 -8.48 18.30 0.96
N ALA A 6 -8.60 19.31 1.82
CA ALA A 6 -8.54 20.71 1.42
C ALA A 6 -7.19 21.09 0.80
N GLY A 7 -6.09 20.58 1.36
CA GLY A 7 -4.74 20.76 0.80
C GLY A 7 -4.58 20.16 -0.59
N PHE A 8 -5.07 18.93 -0.80
CA PHE A 8 -5.07 18.30 -2.12
C PHE A 8 -5.97 19.02 -3.12
N ALA A 9 -7.16 19.48 -2.70
CA ALA A 9 -8.04 20.28 -3.56
C ALA A 9 -7.35 21.55 -4.07
N ALA A 10 -6.66 22.27 -3.18
CA ALA A 10 -5.89 23.46 -3.55
C ALA A 10 -4.73 23.14 -4.50
N LEU A 11 -4.02 22.03 -4.26
CA LEU A 11 -2.95 21.56 -5.13
C LEU A 11 -3.47 21.22 -6.53
N TYR A 12 -4.55 20.44 -6.63
CA TYR A 12 -5.11 20.01 -7.91
C TYR A 12 -5.62 21.20 -8.73
N GLN A 13 -6.23 22.19 -8.06
CA GLN A 13 -6.63 23.43 -8.70
C GLN A 13 -5.43 24.22 -9.23
N ALA A 14 -4.35 24.35 -8.45
CA ALA A 14 -3.17 25.10 -8.83
C ALA A 14 -2.44 24.49 -10.04
N GLU A 15 -2.38 23.16 -10.10
CA GLU A 15 -1.70 22.42 -11.18
C GLU A 15 -2.62 22.09 -12.37
N GLY A 16 -3.94 22.33 -12.25
CA GLY A 16 -4.93 22.04 -13.29
C GLY A 16 -5.21 20.54 -13.48
N PHE A 17 -5.12 19.75 -12.41
CA PHE A 17 -5.45 18.32 -12.45
C PHE A 17 -6.95 18.10 -12.32
N ASP A 18 -7.52 17.32 -13.25
CA ASP A 18 -8.92 16.87 -13.21
C ASP A 18 -9.06 15.67 -12.25
N ILE A 19 -8.96 15.97 -10.95
CA ILE A 19 -9.05 14.99 -9.84
C ILE A 19 -9.89 15.60 -8.73
N ASP A 20 -10.95 14.91 -8.28
CA ASP A 20 -11.71 15.33 -7.11
C ASP A 20 -11.04 14.87 -5.81
N ALA A 21 -10.52 15.83 -5.05
CA ALA A 21 -9.92 15.60 -3.73
C ALA A 21 -10.90 15.00 -2.72
N HIS A 22 -12.20 15.22 -2.89
CA HIS A 22 -13.26 14.76 -1.98
C HIS A 22 -13.89 13.43 -2.41
N ALA A 23 -13.66 12.96 -3.63
CA ALA A 23 -14.07 11.64 -4.07
C ALA A 23 -13.10 10.56 -3.54
N PRO A 24 -13.51 9.66 -2.63
CA PRO A 24 -12.59 8.69 -2.01
C PRO A 24 -11.97 7.69 -2.99
N ALA A 25 -12.63 7.44 -4.11
CA ALA A 25 -12.15 6.56 -5.18
C ALA A 25 -11.12 7.25 -6.11
N GLU A 26 -11.13 8.58 -6.20
CA GLU A 26 -10.18 9.34 -7.00
C GLU A 26 -8.96 9.77 -6.18
N THR A 27 -9.21 10.23 -4.95
CA THR A 27 -8.18 10.63 -4.00
C THR A 27 -8.24 9.73 -2.77
N VAL A 28 -7.37 8.71 -2.74
CA VAL A 28 -7.24 7.80 -1.61
C VAL A 28 -6.30 8.40 -0.57
N LEU A 29 -6.82 8.66 0.64
CA LEU A 29 -6.02 9.13 1.77
C LEU A 29 -5.81 7.99 2.74
N PHE A 30 -4.54 7.68 2.99
CA PHE A 30 -4.17 6.72 3.99
C PHE A 30 -3.94 7.38 5.36
N PRO A 31 -4.17 6.64 6.46
CA PRO A 31 -3.74 7.09 7.79
C PRO A 31 -2.24 7.39 7.80
N GLU A 32 -1.85 8.37 8.60
CA GLU A 32 -0.44 8.73 8.76
C GLU A 32 0.35 7.54 9.33
N ILE A 33 1.45 7.19 8.66
CA ILE A 33 2.36 6.13 9.11
C ILE A 33 3.29 6.73 10.16
N THR A 34 2.83 6.79 11.41
CA THR A 34 3.66 7.23 12.55
C THR A 34 4.58 6.10 13.05
N GLY A 35 5.68 6.43 13.72
CA GLY A 35 6.77 5.48 13.99
C GLY A 35 6.73 4.63 15.27
N THR A 36 5.67 4.68 16.11
CA THR A 36 5.82 4.21 17.52
C THR A 36 4.71 3.34 18.10
N LEU A 37 3.67 2.98 17.32
CA LEU A 37 2.67 2.03 17.81
C LEU A 37 3.16 0.59 17.62
N ASP A 38 3.47 -0.07 18.74
CA ASP A 38 3.58 -1.52 18.82
C ASP A 38 2.22 -2.12 18.47
N VAL A 39 2.19 -2.89 17.39
CA VAL A 39 1.03 -3.67 16.98
C VAL A 39 1.35 -5.15 17.15
N PRO A 40 0.37 -5.98 17.57
CA PRO A 40 0.60 -7.41 17.66
C PRO A 40 0.90 -8.00 16.29
N GLU A 41 1.67 -9.07 16.28
CA GLU A 41 1.83 -9.90 15.09
C GLU A 41 0.47 -10.45 14.65
N ILE A 42 0.22 -10.43 13.34
CA ILE A 42 -1.02 -10.94 12.76
C ILE A 42 -0.95 -12.45 12.59
N THR A 43 -2.10 -13.11 12.73
CA THR A 43 -2.24 -14.55 12.47
C THR A 43 -3.33 -14.78 11.44
N THR A 44 -3.42 -15.98 10.88
CA THR A 44 -4.52 -16.34 9.96
C THR A 44 -5.90 -16.26 10.63
N ALA A 45 -5.97 -16.35 11.96
CA ALA A 45 -7.22 -16.14 12.70
C ALA A 45 -7.75 -14.70 12.60
N CYS A 46 -6.87 -13.72 12.36
CA CYS A 46 -7.26 -12.31 12.24
C CYS A 46 -8.26 -12.07 11.10
N TRP A 47 -8.22 -12.86 10.01
CA TRP A 47 -9.18 -12.73 8.90
C TRP A 47 -10.62 -12.95 9.37
N GLY A 48 -10.85 -13.99 10.18
CA GLY A 48 -12.16 -14.29 10.74
C GLY A 48 -12.59 -13.28 11.80
N ILE A 49 -11.66 -12.85 12.67
CA ILE A 49 -11.93 -11.87 13.73
C ILE A 49 -12.34 -10.51 13.13
N LEU A 50 -11.62 -10.07 12.10
CA LEU A 50 -11.81 -8.75 11.47
C LEU A 50 -12.82 -8.78 10.33
N LYS A 51 -13.32 -9.97 9.95
CA LYS A 51 -14.20 -10.19 8.78
C LYS A 51 -13.62 -9.60 7.49
N LYS A 52 -12.33 -9.81 7.25
CA LYS A 52 -11.60 -9.34 6.05
C LYS A 52 -11.22 -10.52 5.16
N ASP A 53 -11.25 -10.32 3.85
CA ASP A 53 -10.71 -11.29 2.89
C ASP A 53 -9.22 -10.97 2.61
N PRO A 54 -8.30 -11.95 2.68
CA PRO A 54 -6.90 -11.70 2.32
C PRO A 54 -6.70 -11.19 0.88
N ARG A 55 -7.68 -11.42 -0.02
CA ARG A 55 -7.68 -10.91 -1.41
C ARG A 55 -7.95 -9.42 -1.51
N ASP A 56 -8.48 -8.79 -0.46
CA ASP A 56 -8.75 -7.35 -0.43
C ASP A 56 -7.45 -6.53 -0.27
N LEU A 57 -6.35 -7.19 0.10
CA LEU A 57 -5.06 -6.52 0.26
C LEU A 57 -4.41 -6.26 -1.10
N MET A 58 -3.91 -5.05 -1.32
CA MET A 58 -3.24 -4.66 -2.56
C MET A 58 -2.11 -5.63 -2.95
N CYS A 59 -1.27 -6.05 -2.01
CA CYS A 59 -0.17 -6.97 -2.30
C CYS A 59 -0.62 -8.39 -2.70
N SER A 60 -1.92 -8.72 -2.56
CA SER A 60 -2.46 -10.01 -3.02
C SER A 60 -2.56 -10.10 -4.54
N ASN A 61 -2.85 -8.99 -5.23
CA ASN A 61 -3.18 -8.99 -6.66
C ASN A 61 -2.51 -7.87 -7.47
N ALA A 62 -1.96 -6.85 -6.82
CA ALA A 62 -1.25 -5.75 -7.49
C ALA A 62 0.26 -5.87 -7.30
N ARG A 63 1.00 -5.32 -8.26
CA ARG A 63 2.46 -5.24 -8.25
C ARG A 63 2.91 -3.85 -8.66
N MET A 64 3.98 -3.37 -8.05
CA MET A 64 4.62 -2.11 -8.44
C MET A 64 5.90 -2.43 -9.22
N VAL A 65 6.04 -1.90 -10.42
CA VAL A 65 7.27 -2.02 -11.21
C VAL A 65 8.11 -0.75 -11.01
N VAL A 66 9.31 -0.90 -10.45
CA VAL A 66 10.19 0.23 -10.15
C VAL A 66 11.51 0.07 -10.88
N ARG A 67 11.93 1.12 -11.59
CA ARG A 67 13.30 1.27 -12.05
C ARG A 67 14.02 2.27 -11.14
N ARG A 68 14.88 1.76 -10.26
CA ARG A 68 15.69 2.62 -9.38
C ARG A 68 16.70 3.40 -10.22
N LYS A 69 17.04 4.61 -9.78
CA LYS A 69 18.04 5.43 -10.45
C LYS A 69 19.38 4.69 -10.47
N GLY A 70 19.93 4.50 -11.66
CA GLY A 70 21.20 3.79 -11.85
C GLY A 70 21.10 2.26 -11.84
N ALA A 71 19.92 1.67 -11.67
CA ALA A 71 19.74 0.23 -11.81
C ALA A 71 19.74 -0.19 -13.29
N ASP A 72 20.40 -1.32 -13.57
CA ASP A 72 20.49 -1.90 -14.92
C ASP A 72 19.14 -2.40 -15.43
N SER A 73 18.25 -2.83 -14.52
CA SER A 73 16.92 -3.34 -14.83
C SER A 73 15.88 -2.86 -13.82
N PRO A 74 14.59 -2.82 -14.19
CA PRO A 74 13.51 -2.67 -13.23
C PRO A 74 13.40 -3.89 -12.30
N ALA A 75 12.72 -3.70 -11.18
CA ALA A 75 12.29 -4.76 -10.28
C ALA A 75 10.78 -4.68 -10.08
N VAL A 76 10.16 -5.82 -9.80
CA VAL A 76 8.75 -5.96 -9.46
C VAL A 76 8.63 -6.13 -7.95
N LEU A 77 7.83 -5.29 -7.31
CA LEU A 77 7.66 -5.24 -5.87
C LEU A 77 6.23 -5.63 -5.48
N ALA A 78 6.12 -6.33 -4.35
CA ALA A 78 4.85 -6.73 -3.76
C ALA A 78 4.11 -5.57 -3.07
N CYS A 79 4.82 -4.55 -2.60
CA CYS A 79 4.26 -3.47 -1.79
C CYS A 79 4.85 -2.11 -2.18
N THR A 80 3.98 -1.12 -2.41
CA THR A 80 4.37 0.27 -2.71
C THR A 80 4.98 0.98 -1.50
N LEU A 81 4.55 0.63 -0.29
CA LEU A 81 5.02 1.25 0.96
C LEU A 81 6.35 0.67 1.47
N LEU A 82 6.79 -0.48 0.96
CA LEU A 82 8.00 -1.18 1.38
C LEU A 82 9.02 -1.26 0.24
N ALA A 83 9.19 -0.15 -0.49
CA ALA A 83 9.96 -0.11 -1.73
C ALA A 83 11.46 -0.46 -1.60
N TYR A 84 11.98 -0.47 -0.37
CA TYR A 84 13.39 -0.70 -0.07
C TYR A 84 13.64 -1.95 0.78
N ASP A 85 12.58 -2.66 1.20
CA ASP A 85 12.74 -3.92 1.92
C ASP A 85 12.94 -5.05 0.89
N PRO A 86 14.12 -5.72 0.89
CA PRO A 86 14.41 -6.78 -0.08
C PRO A 86 13.42 -7.95 -0.03
N GLN A 87 12.73 -8.18 1.10
CA GLN A 87 11.74 -9.25 1.23
C GLN A 87 10.52 -9.02 0.33
N PHE A 88 10.26 -7.77 -0.07
CA PHE A 88 9.13 -7.39 -0.93
C PHE A 88 9.54 -7.19 -2.39
N GLU A 89 10.82 -7.39 -2.72
CA GLU A 89 11.31 -7.40 -4.09
C GLU A 89 11.22 -8.81 -4.68
N LEU A 90 10.36 -8.97 -5.68
CA LEU A 90 10.02 -10.29 -6.23
C LEU A 90 10.85 -10.70 -7.44
N GLY A 91 11.71 -9.80 -7.94
CA GLY A 91 12.61 -10.05 -9.06
C GLY A 91 12.38 -9.11 -10.25
N PRO A 92 13.12 -9.31 -11.36
CA PRO A 92 13.11 -8.39 -12.50
C PRO A 92 11.91 -8.56 -13.44
N THR A 93 11.15 -9.66 -13.36
CA THR A 93 10.05 -9.94 -14.29
C THR A 93 8.71 -10.18 -13.60
N LEU A 94 7.62 -10.04 -14.35
CA LEU A 94 6.27 -10.39 -13.86
C LEU A 94 6.15 -11.88 -13.53
N ARG A 95 6.91 -12.75 -14.22
CA ARG A 95 6.93 -14.19 -13.94
C ARG A 95 7.54 -14.47 -12.57
N ASP A 96 8.58 -13.74 -12.18
CA ASP A 96 9.20 -13.89 -10.86
C ASP A 96 8.24 -13.42 -9.74
N ALA A 97 7.40 -12.43 -10.06
CA ALA A 97 6.41 -11.85 -9.16
C ALA A 97 5.11 -12.65 -8.98
N ASP A 98 4.92 -13.71 -9.77
CA ASP A 98 3.79 -14.63 -9.69
C ASP A 98 4.03 -15.69 -8.60
N ARG A 99 4.09 -15.21 -7.36
CA ARG A 99 4.34 -16.01 -6.16
C ARG A 99 3.67 -15.41 -4.94
N ASP A 100 3.52 -16.25 -3.91
CA ASP A 100 3.04 -15.84 -2.60
C ASP A 100 3.86 -14.68 -2.01
N VAL A 101 3.15 -13.74 -1.40
CA VAL A 101 3.71 -12.66 -0.58
C VAL A 101 3.45 -12.96 0.89
N ARG A 102 4.47 -12.82 1.73
CA ARG A 102 4.33 -12.99 3.19
C ARG A 102 4.03 -11.63 3.83
N LEU A 103 3.05 -11.59 4.72
CA LEU A 103 2.64 -10.39 5.46
C LEU A 103 3.41 -10.29 6.78
N ASN A 104 4.74 -10.23 6.70
CA ASN A 104 5.65 -10.37 7.84
C ASN A 104 6.34 -9.06 8.24
N HIS A 105 5.95 -7.92 7.67
CA HIS A 105 6.47 -6.60 8.05
C HIS A 105 5.54 -5.92 9.06
N PRO A 106 6.05 -5.14 10.03
CA PRO A 106 5.22 -4.38 10.98
C PRO A 106 4.15 -3.51 10.32
N HIS A 107 4.43 -2.95 9.14
CA HIS A 107 3.45 -2.18 8.36
C HIS A 107 2.33 -3.05 7.76
N CYS A 108 2.55 -4.34 7.47
CA CYS A 108 1.48 -5.24 7.06
C CYS A 108 0.43 -5.37 8.16
N ALA A 109 0.88 -5.58 9.41
CA ALA A 109 0.00 -5.63 10.57
C ALA A 109 -0.61 -4.25 10.85
N LYS A 110 0.21 -3.22 10.99
CA LYS A 110 -0.19 -1.89 11.45
C LYS A 110 -1.15 -1.19 10.50
N PHE A 111 -0.95 -1.33 9.20
CA PHE A 111 -1.63 -0.50 8.21
C PHE A 111 -2.71 -1.29 7.48
N CYS A 112 -2.35 -2.43 6.90
CA CYS A 112 -3.25 -3.20 6.05
C CYS A 112 -4.25 -4.03 6.87
N VAL A 113 -3.74 -4.91 7.74
CA VAL A 113 -4.59 -5.89 8.42
C VAL A 113 -5.33 -5.27 9.61
N LEU A 114 -4.62 -4.67 10.55
CA LEU A 114 -5.21 -4.06 11.75
C LEU A 114 -5.55 -2.57 11.55
N GLY A 115 -4.85 -1.88 10.65
CA GLY A 115 -4.94 -0.41 10.49
C GLY A 115 -6.09 0.11 9.64
N GLY A 116 -6.93 -0.78 9.11
CA GLY A 116 -8.11 -0.38 8.34
C GLY A 116 -7.82 0.25 6.97
N ALA A 117 -6.57 0.31 6.52
CA ALA A 117 -6.26 0.82 5.18
C ALA A 117 -6.88 -0.10 4.11
N SER A 118 -7.66 0.50 3.22
CA SER A 118 -8.22 -0.15 2.03
C SER A 118 -7.66 0.51 0.79
N CYS A 119 -7.18 -0.30 -0.15
CA CYS A 119 -6.73 0.16 -1.46
C CYS A 119 -7.80 -0.03 -2.55
N SER A 120 -8.97 -0.58 -2.20
CA SER A 120 -10.03 -0.96 -3.13
C SER A 120 -11.26 -0.04 -3.11
N GLY A 121 -11.26 0.99 -2.25
CA GLY A 121 -12.44 1.83 -2.01
C GLY A 121 -13.51 1.14 -1.18
#